data_AF-A0A3A8HJL4-F1
#
_entry.id   AF-A0A3A8HJL4-F1
#
_cell.length_a   1.000
_cell.length_b   1.000
_cell.length_c   1.000
_cell.angle_alpha   90.00
_cell.angle_beta   90.00
_cell.angle_gamma   90.00
#
_symmetry.space_group_name_H-M   'P 1'
#
loop_
_entity.id
_entity.type
_entity.pdbx_description
1 polymer ?
#
loop_
_entity_poly.entity_id
_entity_poly.type
_entity_poly.pdbx_seq_one_letter_code
_entity_poly.pdbx_strand_id
1 'polypeptide(L)'
;MRPARLLPLLLVSLVLPACAARQVRPEGAIRKVVVVSGSRVDVLPTGSFRQDIIGESNPRTVLARQAESELLSRGFEVVATRQSQAPVPLTDEVASFIQQNKAEAAVVVILDWLDVSGAAVLNRVDVVLRLGMVDPNGQVLWTDTFRSQPIVSAYQSATDWNSFLRRAVIDAMPAVP
;
A
#
# COMPACT_ATOMS: atom_id res chain seq x y z
N MET A 1 -16.26 38.34 49.06
CA MET A 1 -15.56 37.11 48.63
C MET A 1 -16.14 36.68 47.27
N ARG A 2 -15.36 36.78 46.19
CA ARG A 2 -15.58 36.12 44.87
C ARG A 2 -14.70 34.86 44.86
N PRO A 3 -15.04 33.74 44.19
CA PRO A 3 -15.05 33.60 42.71
C PRO A 3 -16.12 32.62 42.20
N ALA A 4 -16.32 32.29 40.93
CA ALA A 4 -16.11 32.92 39.63
C ALA A 4 -16.93 32.03 38.67
N ARG A 5 -17.72 32.66 37.80
CA ARG A 5 -18.36 32.00 36.65
C ARG A 5 -17.25 31.72 35.64
N LEU A 6 -16.76 30.47 35.56
CA LEU A 6 -15.71 30.05 34.64
C LEU A 6 -16.08 28.71 33.96
N LEU A 7 -17.31 28.60 33.45
CA LEU A 7 -17.78 27.35 32.85
C LEU A 7 -17.99 27.32 31.32
N PRO A 8 -17.81 28.38 30.51
CA PRO A 8 -17.88 28.20 29.05
C PRO A 8 -16.51 28.15 28.34
N LEU A 9 -15.39 28.37 29.04
CA LEU A 9 -14.07 28.51 28.40
C LEU A 9 -13.37 27.16 28.11
N LEU A 10 -13.89 26.05 28.63
CA LEU A 10 -13.27 24.72 28.49
C LEU A 10 -13.76 23.94 27.25
N LEU A 11 -14.78 24.44 26.55
CA LEU A 11 -15.34 23.80 25.35
C LEU A 11 -14.72 24.30 24.03
N VAL A 12 -13.86 25.33 24.06
CA VAL A 12 -13.31 25.97 22.85
C VAL A 12 -11.92 25.45 22.46
N SER A 13 -11.23 24.69 23.32
CA SER A 13 -9.87 24.20 23.05
C SER A 13 -9.77 22.86 22.31
N LEU A 14 -10.90 22.27 21.89
CA LEU A 14 -10.95 20.94 21.26
C LEU A 14 -11.19 20.99 19.73
N VAL A 15 -10.80 22.10 19.10
CA VAL A 15 -10.68 22.19 17.64
C VAL A 15 -9.22 22.51 17.30
N LEU A 16 -8.33 21.59 17.65
CA LEU A 16 -7.07 21.50 16.93
C LEU A 16 -7.44 21.05 15.51
N PRO A 17 -7.14 21.83 14.46
CA PRO A 17 -7.25 21.31 13.12
C PRO A 17 -6.28 20.14 13.07
N ALA A 18 -6.82 18.93 12.92
CA ALA A 18 -6.06 17.76 12.52
C ALA A 18 -5.60 17.96 11.06
N CYS A 19 -4.79 18.98 10.83
CA CYS A 19 -3.84 18.96 9.73
C CYS A 19 -2.84 17.88 10.13
N ALA A 20 -3.11 16.65 9.70
CA ALA A 20 -2.09 15.61 9.69
C ALA A 20 -0.91 16.18 8.90
N ALA A 21 0.06 16.73 9.62
CA ALA A 21 1.26 17.30 9.00
C ALA A 21 1.87 16.16 8.19
N ARG A 22 2.08 16.41 6.89
CA ARG A 22 2.71 15.45 5.98
C ARG A 22 3.93 14.89 6.70
N GLN A 23 3.94 13.57 6.91
CA GLN A 23 4.95 12.95 7.77
C GLN A 23 6.32 13.21 7.14
N VAL A 24 7.12 14.09 7.74
CA VAL A 24 8.44 14.44 7.21
C VAL A 24 9.42 13.40 7.70
N ARG A 25 10.04 12.68 6.76
CA ARG A 25 11.02 11.64 7.07
C ARG A 25 12.31 12.25 7.67
N PRO A 26 12.95 11.62 8.66
CA PRO A 26 14.23 12.07 9.19
C PRO A 26 15.33 12.17 8.12
N GLU A 27 16.26 13.11 8.30
CA GLU A 27 17.42 13.26 7.44
C GLU A 27 18.32 12.00 7.49
N GLY A 28 18.75 11.52 6.32
CA GLY A 28 19.59 10.32 6.18
C GLY A 28 18.82 9.01 5.95
N ALA A 29 17.50 8.99 6.10
CA ALA A 29 16.67 7.86 5.68
C ALA A 29 16.41 7.91 4.15
N ILE A 30 16.18 6.76 3.53
CA ILE A 30 15.83 6.66 2.10
C ILE A 30 14.59 7.49 1.84
N ARG A 31 14.59 8.44 0.91
CA ARG A 31 13.45 9.33 0.66
C ARG A 31 12.85 9.14 -0.72
N LYS A 32 13.71 9.01 -1.72
CA LYS A 32 13.33 8.98 -3.12
C LYS A 32 13.26 7.54 -3.62
N VAL A 33 12.06 7.05 -3.93
CA VAL A 33 11.84 5.64 -4.26
C VAL A 33 11.10 5.45 -5.57
N VAL A 34 11.30 4.30 -6.18
CA VAL A 34 10.39 3.75 -7.18
C VAL A 34 9.54 2.65 -6.56
N VAL A 35 8.36 2.40 -7.11
CA VAL A 35 7.51 1.27 -6.70
C VAL A 35 7.50 0.23 -7.81
N VAL A 36 7.74 -1.03 -7.45
CA VAL A 36 7.64 -2.15 -8.39
C VAL A 36 6.66 -3.18 -7.86
N SER A 37 5.60 -3.45 -8.62
CA SER A 37 4.56 -4.42 -8.23
C SER A 37 4.68 -5.72 -9.00
N GLY A 38 4.67 -6.85 -8.30
CA GLY A 38 4.53 -8.21 -8.85
C GLY A 38 3.24 -8.89 -8.38
N SER A 39 2.87 -9.97 -9.03
CA SER A 39 1.77 -10.83 -8.58
C SER A 39 1.98 -12.25 -9.08
N ARG A 40 1.99 -13.22 -8.17
CA ARG A 40 1.89 -14.66 -8.46
C ARG A 40 0.46 -15.11 -8.76
N VAL A 41 -0.52 -14.26 -8.46
CA VAL A 41 -1.92 -14.47 -8.81
C VAL A 41 -2.15 -13.83 -10.17
N ASP A 42 -2.29 -14.67 -11.20
CA ASP A 42 -2.42 -14.21 -12.60
C ASP A 42 -3.84 -13.81 -12.97
N VAL A 43 -4.86 -14.45 -12.38
CA VAL A 43 -6.27 -14.19 -12.66
C VAL A 43 -7.05 -14.16 -11.35
N LEU A 44 -7.82 -13.09 -11.16
CA LEU A 44 -8.67 -12.90 -10.00
C LEU A 44 -10.11 -13.32 -10.32
N PRO A 45 -10.87 -13.85 -9.35
CA PRO A 45 -12.25 -14.26 -9.58
C PRO A 45 -13.11 -13.06 -10.00
N THR A 46 -13.46 -13.03 -11.29
CA THR A 46 -14.41 -12.10 -11.96
C THR A 46 -14.44 -10.66 -11.44
N GLY A 47 -13.68 -9.78 -12.10
CA GLY A 47 -13.99 -8.35 -12.11
C GLY A 47 -15.33 -8.10 -12.81
N SER A 48 -16.04 -7.05 -12.42
CA SER A 48 -17.18 -6.56 -13.19
C SER A 48 -16.69 -5.97 -14.52
N PHE A 49 -17.47 -6.09 -15.60
CA PHE A 49 -17.11 -5.61 -16.97
C PHE A 49 -16.58 -4.16 -17.02
N ARG A 50 -16.96 -3.29 -16.08
CA ARG A 50 -16.44 -1.91 -15.97
C ARG A 50 -14.99 -1.83 -15.46
N GLN A 51 -14.56 -2.77 -14.61
CA GLN A 51 -13.21 -2.82 -14.05
C GLN A 51 -12.17 -3.27 -15.09
N ASP A 52 -12.59 -4.08 -16.07
CA ASP A 52 -11.73 -4.53 -17.17
C ASP A 52 -11.31 -3.38 -18.10
N ILE A 53 -12.19 -2.40 -18.32
CA ILE A 53 -11.93 -1.26 -19.23
C ILE A 53 -10.91 -0.27 -18.65
N ILE A 54 -10.79 -0.19 -17.33
CA ILE A 54 -9.91 0.78 -16.64
C ILE A 54 -8.54 0.15 -16.28
N GLY A 55 -8.34 -1.15 -16.57
CA GLY A 55 -7.15 -1.90 -16.16
C GLY A 55 -7.09 -2.16 -14.64
N GLU A 56 -8.18 -1.89 -13.92
CA GLU A 56 -8.38 -2.23 -12.51
C GLU A 56 -8.66 -3.72 -12.30
N SER A 57 -8.62 -4.53 -13.36
CA SER A 57 -8.67 -5.98 -13.28
C SER A 57 -7.31 -6.64 -13.01
N ASN A 58 -6.20 -5.90 -13.14
CA ASN A 58 -4.86 -6.42 -12.87
C ASN A 58 -4.42 -6.13 -11.43
N PRO A 59 -4.16 -7.16 -10.58
CA PRO A 59 -3.70 -6.95 -9.20
C PRO A 59 -2.45 -6.07 -9.12
N ARG A 60 -1.53 -6.19 -10.07
CA ARG A 60 -0.27 -5.43 -10.09
C ARG A 60 -0.55 -3.92 -10.17
N THR A 61 -1.54 -3.52 -10.97
CA THR A 61 -1.95 -2.10 -11.08
C THR A 61 -2.44 -1.56 -9.74
N VAL A 62 -3.25 -2.36 -9.03
CA VAL A 62 -3.87 -1.97 -7.75
C VAL A 62 -2.82 -1.86 -6.66
N LEU A 63 -1.91 -2.84 -6.58
CA LEU A 63 -0.79 -2.82 -5.64
C LEU A 63 0.12 -1.62 -5.90
N ALA A 64 0.49 -1.34 -7.15
CA ALA A 64 1.37 -0.23 -7.49
C ALA A 64 0.78 1.12 -7.10
N ARG A 65 -0.48 1.39 -7.50
CA ARG A 65 -1.17 2.65 -7.21
C ARG A 65 -1.40 2.86 -5.73
N GLN A 66 -1.84 1.83 -5.01
CA GLN A 66 -2.07 1.95 -3.58
C GLN A 66 -0.75 2.13 -2.82
N ALA A 67 0.30 1.37 -3.17
CA ALA A 67 1.60 1.50 -2.53
C ALA A 67 2.20 2.90 -2.78
N GLU A 68 2.10 3.43 -4.01
CA GLU A 68 2.48 4.81 -4.31
C GLU A 68 1.74 5.80 -3.42
N SER A 69 0.41 5.72 -3.34
CA SER A 69 -0.41 6.61 -2.52
C SER A 69 0.00 6.59 -1.04
N GLU A 70 0.22 5.40 -0.48
CA GLU A 70 0.62 5.23 0.92
C GLU A 70 2.06 5.68 1.19
N LEU A 71 2.97 5.49 0.24
CA LEU A 71 4.35 5.97 0.39
C LEU A 71 4.38 7.51 0.32
N LEU A 72 3.62 8.11 -0.60
CA LEU A 72 3.49 9.57 -0.70
C LEU A 72 2.87 10.19 0.57
N SER A 73 1.87 9.55 1.16
CA SER A 73 1.24 10.00 2.41
C SER A 73 2.21 9.95 3.59
N ARG A 74 3.15 9.00 3.57
CA ARG A 74 4.21 8.80 4.58
C ARG A 74 5.48 9.63 4.31
N GLY A 75 5.47 10.50 3.31
CA GLY A 75 6.57 11.44 3.04
C GLY A 75 7.69 10.92 2.15
N PHE A 76 7.51 9.77 1.49
CA PHE A 76 8.40 9.36 0.41
C PHE A 76 8.17 10.25 -0.81
N GLU A 77 9.23 10.43 -1.60
CA GLU A 77 9.15 10.93 -2.97
C GLU A 77 9.09 9.72 -3.91
N VAL A 78 7.88 9.34 -4.34
CA VAL A 78 7.70 8.28 -5.32
C VAL A 78 7.88 8.88 -6.71
N VAL A 79 8.95 8.52 -7.42
CA VAL A 79 9.28 9.11 -8.72
C VAL A 79 8.78 8.33 -9.91
N ALA A 80 8.56 7.03 -9.76
CA ALA A 80 7.98 6.21 -10.79
C ALA A 80 7.40 4.91 -10.21
N THR A 81 6.39 4.39 -10.89
CA THR A 81 5.79 3.07 -10.61
C THR A 81 5.98 2.15 -11.80
N ARG A 82 6.30 0.88 -11.57
CA ARG A 82 6.36 -0.15 -12.61
C ARG A 82 5.60 -1.39 -12.21
N GLN A 83 4.89 -1.97 -13.17
CA GLN A 83 4.28 -3.28 -13.06
C GLN A 83 5.23 -4.29 -13.69
N SER A 84 5.75 -5.22 -12.89
CA SER A 84 6.58 -6.30 -13.39
C SER A 84 5.75 -7.22 -14.29
N GLN A 85 6.34 -7.64 -15.40
CA GLN A 85 5.76 -8.69 -16.24
C GLN A 85 5.94 -10.07 -15.61
N ALA A 86 7.04 -10.27 -14.88
CA ALA A 86 7.30 -11.48 -14.11
C ALA A 86 6.45 -11.52 -12.82
N PRO A 87 6.02 -12.72 -12.36
CA PRO A 87 5.29 -12.87 -11.11
C PRO A 87 6.04 -12.28 -9.90
N VAL A 88 7.35 -12.49 -9.86
CA VAL A 88 8.29 -11.88 -8.93
C VAL A 88 9.23 -11.00 -9.75
N PRO A 89 9.32 -9.68 -9.46
CA PRO A 89 10.23 -8.79 -10.19
C PRO A 89 11.68 -9.27 -10.09
N LEU A 90 12.40 -9.23 -11.22
CA LEU A 90 13.81 -9.61 -11.25
C LEU A 90 14.66 -8.49 -10.66
N THR A 91 15.68 -8.85 -9.88
CA THR A 91 16.57 -7.88 -9.22
C THR A 91 17.22 -6.91 -10.21
N ASP A 92 17.72 -7.41 -11.35
CA ASP A 92 18.38 -6.57 -12.36
C ASP A 92 17.40 -5.60 -13.03
N GLU A 93 16.14 -6.01 -13.22
CA GLU A 93 15.08 -5.15 -13.72
C GLU A 93 14.79 -4.01 -12.74
N VAL A 94 14.68 -4.35 -11.45
CA VAL A 94 14.43 -3.39 -10.38
C VAL A 94 15.59 -2.40 -10.25
N ALA A 95 16.84 -2.89 -10.19
CA ALA A 95 18.04 -2.07 -10.11
C ALA A 95 18.14 -1.10 -11.31
N SER A 96 17.92 -1.61 -12.52
CA SER A 96 17.89 -0.78 -13.73
C SER A 96 16.82 0.31 -13.65
N PHE A 97 15.64 -0.01 -13.11
CA PHE A 97 14.55 0.95 -12.97
C PHE A 97 14.85 2.03 -11.92
N ILE A 98 15.50 1.68 -10.80
CA ILE A 98 15.96 2.64 -9.79
C ILE A 98 16.92 3.64 -10.44
N GLN A 99 17.93 3.14 -11.17
CA GLN A 99 18.96 3.97 -11.81
C GLN A 99 18.37 4.89 -12.88
N GLN A 100 17.48 4.38 -13.74
CA GLN A 100 16.80 5.16 -14.79
C GLN A 100 16.05 6.37 -14.22
N ASN A 101 15.44 6.22 -13.04
CA ASN A 101 14.65 7.27 -12.39
C ASN A 101 15.45 8.07 -11.35
N LYS A 102 16.74 7.78 -11.19
CA LYS A 102 17.62 8.40 -10.18
C LYS A 102 17.00 8.33 -8.78
N ALA A 103 16.43 7.16 -8.43
CA ALA A 103 15.89 6.88 -7.10
C ALA A 103 16.99 6.29 -6.20
N GLU A 104 16.75 6.33 -4.89
CA GLU A 104 17.66 5.79 -3.87
C GLU A 104 17.38 4.31 -3.61
N ALA A 105 16.13 3.87 -3.77
CA ALA A 105 15.73 2.47 -3.62
C ALA A 105 14.44 2.17 -4.40
N ALA A 106 14.11 0.89 -4.51
CA ALA A 106 12.78 0.42 -4.92
C ALA A 106 12.03 -0.17 -3.73
N VAL A 107 10.75 0.17 -3.60
CA VAL A 107 9.81 -0.60 -2.79
C VAL A 107 9.13 -1.61 -3.70
N VAL A 108 9.35 -2.89 -3.41
CA VAL A 108 8.81 -4.01 -4.15
C VAL A 108 7.61 -4.57 -3.40
N VAL A 109 6.47 -4.71 -4.07
CA VAL A 109 5.24 -5.28 -3.50
C VAL A 109 4.76 -6.43 -4.36
N ILE A 110 4.67 -7.63 -3.79
CA ILE A 110 4.30 -8.85 -4.52
C ILE A 110 3.05 -9.43 -3.86
N LEU A 111 2.00 -9.65 -4.65
CA LEU A 111 0.88 -10.49 -4.22
C LEU A 111 1.28 -11.96 -4.36
N ASP A 112 1.54 -12.62 -3.23
CA ASP A 112 1.89 -14.04 -3.20
C ASP A 112 0.64 -14.92 -3.21
N TRP A 113 -0.44 -14.49 -2.55
CA TRP A 113 -1.67 -15.26 -2.43
C TRP A 113 -2.90 -14.37 -2.21
N LEU A 114 -4.01 -14.77 -2.80
CA LEU A 114 -5.34 -14.23 -2.50
C LEU A 114 -6.34 -15.38 -2.44
N ASP A 115 -7.04 -15.52 -1.32
CA ASP A 115 -8.15 -16.46 -1.18
C ASP A 115 -9.42 -15.74 -0.73
N VAL A 116 -10.42 -15.76 -1.62
CA VAL A 116 -11.75 -15.18 -1.40
C VAL A 116 -12.81 -16.25 -1.10
N SER A 117 -12.44 -17.54 -1.07
CA SER A 117 -13.39 -18.64 -0.81
C SER A 117 -14.06 -18.51 0.57
N GLY A 118 -13.32 -17.99 1.55
CA GLY A 118 -13.82 -17.67 2.88
C GLY A 118 -14.76 -16.46 2.94
N ALA A 119 -14.87 -15.66 1.88
CA ALA A 119 -15.64 -14.41 1.90
C ALA A 119 -17.14 -14.65 2.12
N ALA A 120 -17.71 -15.68 1.47
CA ALA A 120 -19.14 -15.97 1.55
C ALA A 120 -19.55 -16.72 2.84
N VAL A 121 -18.61 -17.44 3.46
CA VAL A 121 -18.90 -18.34 4.60
C VAL A 121 -18.42 -17.76 5.93
N LEU A 122 -17.26 -17.11 5.93
CA LEU A 122 -16.59 -16.60 7.13
C LEU A 122 -16.49 -15.07 7.15
N ASN A 123 -16.99 -14.38 6.12
CA ASN A 123 -16.81 -12.93 5.91
C ASN A 123 -15.35 -12.49 6.02
N ARG A 124 -14.42 -13.34 5.54
CA ARG A 124 -12.97 -13.06 5.58
C ARG A 124 -12.33 -13.40 4.25
N VAL A 125 -11.36 -12.58 3.87
CA VAL A 125 -10.49 -12.80 2.71
C VAL A 125 -9.07 -12.91 3.23
N ASP A 126 -8.30 -13.88 2.74
CA ASP A 126 -6.88 -13.99 3.06
C ASP A 126 -6.05 -13.37 1.95
N VAL A 127 -5.27 -12.34 2.29
CA VAL A 127 -4.31 -11.69 1.37
C VAL A 127 -2.91 -11.88 1.92
N VAL A 128 -2.00 -12.42 1.11
CA VAL A 128 -0.57 -12.50 1.46
C VAL A 128 0.23 -11.63 0.52
N LEU A 129 0.87 -10.61 1.11
CA LEU A 129 1.78 -9.70 0.43
C LEU A 129 3.21 -9.98 0.87
N ARG A 130 4.14 -9.93 -0.06
CA ARG A 130 5.56 -9.86 0.23
C ARG A 130 6.06 -8.48 -0.15
N LEU A 131 6.71 -7.82 0.80
CA LEU A 131 7.28 -6.50 0.63
C LEU A 131 8.80 -6.61 0.64
N GLY A 132 9.46 -5.75 -0.13
CA GLY A 132 10.90 -5.65 -0.13
C GLY A 132 11.36 -4.23 -0.40
N MET A 133 12.56 -3.92 0.06
CA MET A 133 13.29 -2.72 -0.33
C MET A 133 14.60 -3.13 -0.98
N VAL A 134 14.87 -2.62 -2.17
CA VAL A 134 16.04 -2.98 -2.98
C VAL A 134 16.84 -1.72 -3.30
N ASP A 135 18.16 -1.78 -3.16
CA ASP A 135 19.07 -0.67 -3.47
C ASP A 135 19.38 -0.58 -4.99
N PRO A 136 20.08 0.47 -5.45
CA PRO A 136 20.42 0.65 -6.86
C PRO A 136 21.41 -0.41 -7.41
N ASN A 137 22.04 -1.20 -6.54
CA ASN A 137 22.95 -2.29 -6.90
C ASN A 137 22.23 -3.64 -6.98
N GLY A 138 20.93 -3.69 -6.68
CA GLY A 138 20.15 -4.92 -6.61
C GLY A 138 20.25 -5.65 -5.28
N GLN A 139 20.86 -5.07 -4.25
CA GLN A 139 20.86 -5.67 -2.92
C GLN A 139 19.51 -5.47 -2.23
N VAL A 140 18.99 -6.54 -1.63
CA VAL A 140 17.79 -6.47 -0.81
C VAL A 140 18.17 -5.90 0.56
N LEU A 141 17.75 -4.66 0.82
CA LEU A 141 17.98 -3.97 2.09
C LEU A 141 17.03 -4.48 3.19
N TRP A 142 15.81 -4.83 2.82
CA TRP A 142 14.77 -5.29 3.73
C TRP A 142 13.73 -6.12 2.99
N THR A 143 13.12 -7.09 3.69
CA THR A 143 12.03 -7.89 3.17
C THR A 143 11.14 -8.37 4.31
N ASP A 144 9.85 -8.49 4.04
CA ASP A 144 8.89 -9.03 5.01
C ASP A 144 7.65 -9.61 4.30
N THR A 145 6.92 -10.48 4.99
CA THR A 145 5.70 -11.11 4.49
C THR A 145 4.53 -10.76 5.39
N PHE A 146 3.53 -10.11 4.82
CA PHE A 146 2.33 -9.65 5.48
C PHE A 146 1.14 -10.51 5.11
N ARG A 147 0.46 -11.06 6.13
CA ARG A 147 -0.85 -11.69 5.98
C ARG A 147 -1.92 -10.73 6.50
N SER A 148 -2.79 -10.27 5.62
CA SER A 148 -3.95 -9.46 5.97
C SER A 148 -5.22 -10.30 5.84
N GLN A 149 -6.16 -10.11 6.77
CA GLN A 149 -7.46 -10.77 6.77
C GLN A 149 -8.59 -9.73 6.74
N PRO A 150 -8.83 -9.04 5.61
CA PRO A 150 -9.90 -8.05 5.54
C PRO A 150 -11.26 -8.69 5.83
N ILE A 151 -12.04 -8.05 6.71
CA ILE A 151 -13.40 -8.45 7.02
C ILE A 151 -14.31 -7.92 5.91
N VAL A 152 -15.12 -8.80 5.33
CA VAL A 152 -16.14 -8.44 4.34
C VAL A 152 -17.32 -7.79 5.07
N SER A 153 -17.54 -6.50 4.83
CA SER A 153 -18.71 -5.80 5.38
C SER A 153 -20.00 -6.29 4.72
N ALA A 154 -21.13 -6.23 5.43
CA ALA A 154 -22.44 -6.66 4.94
C ALA A 154 -22.89 -5.95 3.64
N TYR A 155 -22.29 -4.79 3.34
CA TYR A 155 -22.58 -3.98 2.15
C TYR A 155 -21.51 -4.08 1.04
N GLN A 156 -20.43 -4.84 1.27
CA GLN A 156 -19.38 -5.07 0.27
C GLN A 156 -19.61 -6.39 -0.44
N SER A 157 -19.44 -6.38 -1.76
CA SER A 157 -19.46 -7.62 -2.54
C SER A 157 -18.25 -8.48 -2.16
N ALA A 158 -18.47 -9.78 -1.97
CA ALA A 158 -17.39 -10.77 -1.83
C ALA A 158 -16.45 -10.79 -3.06
N THR A 159 -16.88 -10.23 -4.19
CA THR A 159 -16.09 -10.10 -5.42
C THR A 159 -15.30 -8.79 -5.53
N ASP A 160 -15.40 -7.86 -4.57
CA ASP A 160 -14.63 -6.62 -4.57
C ASP A 160 -13.20 -6.82 -4.05
N TRP A 161 -12.46 -7.72 -4.73
CA TRP A 161 -11.08 -8.04 -4.40
C TRP A 161 -10.16 -6.82 -4.43
N ASN A 162 -10.50 -5.80 -5.23
CA ASN A 162 -9.79 -4.53 -5.31
C ASN A 162 -9.72 -3.84 -3.95
N SER A 163 -10.84 -3.77 -3.24
CA SER A 163 -10.90 -3.19 -1.91
C SER A 163 -10.08 -3.99 -0.88
N PHE A 164 -10.07 -5.32 -0.98
CA PHE A 164 -9.26 -6.16 -0.10
C PHE A 164 -7.76 -5.98 -0.34
N LEU A 165 -7.32 -5.92 -1.60
CA LEU A 165 -5.92 -5.66 -1.94
C LEU A 165 -5.49 -4.27 -1.49
N ARG A 166 -6.30 -3.24 -1.75
CA ARG A 166 -6.02 -1.88 -1.27
C ARG A 166 -5.86 -1.87 0.26
N ARG A 167 -6.77 -2.53 0.97
CA ARG A 167 -6.71 -2.61 2.43
C ARG A 167 -5.45 -3.32 2.92
N ALA A 168 -5.11 -4.46 2.32
CA ALA A 168 -3.91 -5.21 2.66
C ALA A 168 -2.63 -4.39 2.44
N VAL A 169 -2.57 -3.59 1.36
CA VAL A 169 -1.46 -2.66 1.13
C VAL A 169 -1.41 -1.59 2.21
N ILE A 170 -2.54 -0.92 2.51
CA ILE A 170 -2.61 0.09 3.58
C ILE A 170 -2.09 -0.47 4.91
N ASP A 171 -2.48 -1.69 5.27
CA ASP A 171 -2.07 -2.31 6.53
C ASP A 171 -0.58 -2.72 6.53
N ALA A 172 -0.02 -3.08 5.37
CA ALA A 172 1.37 -3.54 5.24
C ALA A 172 2.39 -2.40 5.07
N MET A 173 1.99 -1.30 4.42
CA MET A 173 2.91 -0.20 4.11
C MET A 173 3.63 0.38 5.33
N PRO A 174 3.02 0.55 6.52
CA PRO A 174 3.71 1.05 7.71
C PRO A 174 5.01 0.32 8.08
N ALA A 175 5.19 -0.93 7.67
CA ALA A 175 6.40 -1.71 7.94
C ALA A 175 7.58 -1.36 7.01
N VAL A 176 7.33 -0.71 5.88
CA VAL A 176 8.41 -0.25 4.98
C VAL A 176 9.23 0.80 5.74
N PRO A 177 10.54 0.57 5.94
CA PRO A 177 11.43 1.47 6.67
C PRO A 177 11.65 2.79 5.92
#